data_AF-D8SUX2-F1
#
_entry.id   AF-D8SUX2-F1
#
_cell.length_a   1.000
_cell.length_b   1.000
_cell.length_c   1.000
_cell.angle_alpha   90.00
_cell.angle_beta   90.00
_cell.angle_gamma   90.00
#
_symmetry.space_group_name_H-M   'P 1'
#
loop_
_entity.id
_entity.type
_entity.pdbx_description
1 polymer ?
#
loop_
_entity_poly.entity_id
_entity_poly.type
_entity_poly.pdbx_seq_one_letter_code
_entity_poly.pdbx_strand_id
1 'polypeptide(L)'
;MEETGTRANEVTYVAVLAACSNIRDLDRGKEIHVQAVEKKLDTNVIVGNSLVQMYGSCGCCAEAREAFDKIAVKNAVSWSVIVSALSQNGRVEEAIRFARRMLLQGLRDAKLGTTIAKVFDACEGEKEKQWPMSSGSRDRFLSPAARFAVAIARSNAGDALDEV
;
A
#
# COMPACT_ATOMS: atom_id res chain seq x y z
N MET A 1 20.21 27.49 18.62
CA MET A 1 19.19 26.55 19.15
C MET A 1 18.13 26.39 18.06
N GLU A 2 18.49 25.79 16.92
CA GLU A 2 17.66 25.79 15.70
C GLU A 2 17.57 24.38 15.07
N GLU A 3 17.31 23.35 15.87
CA GLU A 3 17.05 21.99 15.37
C GLU A 3 15.56 21.65 15.23
N THR A 4 14.66 22.61 15.51
CA THR A 4 13.20 22.35 15.55
C THR A 4 12.45 22.66 14.25
N GLY A 5 13.05 23.43 13.33
CA GLY A 5 12.36 23.89 12.12
C GLY A 5 12.02 22.77 11.13
N THR A 6 12.95 21.84 10.90
CA THR A 6 12.79 20.80 9.87
C THR A 6 11.76 19.74 10.27
N ARG A 7 11.80 19.27 11.52
CA ARG A 7 10.87 18.24 12.03
C ARG A 7 9.46 18.78 12.23
N ALA A 8 9.32 20.05 12.63
CA ALA A 8 8.01 20.69 12.76
C ALA A 8 7.29 20.77 11.41
N ASN A 9 8.01 21.09 10.34
CA ASN A 9 7.45 21.14 9.00
C ASN A 9 6.88 19.79 8.57
N GLU A 10 7.64 18.68 8.71
CA GLU A 10 7.17 17.33 8.35
C GLU A 10 5.86 16.96 9.06
N VAL A 11 5.79 17.18 10.38
CA VAL A 11 4.59 16.87 11.18
C VAL A 11 3.40 17.71 10.72
N THR A 12 3.60 18.99 10.38
CA THR A 12 2.53 19.84 9.83
C THR A 12 2.02 19.33 8.49
N TYR A 13 2.92 18.99 7.55
CA TYR A 13 2.51 18.44 6.25
C TYR A 13 1.74 17.13 6.41
N VAL A 14 2.20 16.23 7.28
CA VAL A 14 1.51 14.97 7.59
C VAL A 14 0.10 15.24 8.11
N ALA A 15 -0.06 16.15 9.07
CA ALA A 15 -1.36 16.46 9.66
C ALA A 15 -2.33 17.07 8.64
N VAL A 16 -1.85 18.00 7.80
CA VAL A 16 -2.67 18.63 6.76
C VAL A 16 -3.04 17.62 5.67
N LEU A 17 -2.10 16.77 5.24
CA LEU A 17 -2.38 15.71 4.25
C LEU A 17 -3.36 14.68 4.79
N ALA A 18 -3.26 14.30 6.07
CA ALA A 18 -4.21 13.42 6.72
C ALA A 18 -5.62 14.05 6.77
N ALA A 19 -5.72 15.35 7.07
CA ALA A 19 -7.00 16.05 7.00
C ALA A 19 -7.59 16.03 5.58
N CYS A 20 -6.77 16.31 4.55
CA CYS A 20 -7.19 16.23 3.14
C CYS A 20 -7.62 14.81 2.74
N SER A 21 -6.91 13.78 3.23
CA SER A 21 -7.24 12.37 3.04
C SER A 21 -8.61 12.02 3.61
N ASN A 22 -8.94 12.53 4.80
CA ASN A 22 -10.21 12.25 5.50
C ASN A 22 -11.42 12.89 4.80
N ILE A 23 -11.27 14.11 4.28
CA ILE A 23 -12.34 14.81 3.56
C ILE A 23 -12.31 14.55 2.04
N ARG A 24 -11.31 13.81 1.56
CA ARG A 24 -11.07 13.48 0.14
C ARG A 24 -10.94 14.72 -0.75
N ASP A 25 -10.31 15.77 -0.22
CA ASP A 25 -10.06 17.03 -0.92
C ASP A 25 -8.76 16.94 -1.71
N LEU A 26 -8.89 16.54 -2.97
CA LEU A 26 -7.77 16.35 -3.88
C LEU A 26 -7.09 17.67 -4.28
N ASP A 27 -7.87 18.73 -4.48
CA ASP A 27 -7.36 20.01 -4.96
C ASP A 27 -6.43 20.62 -3.91
N ARG A 28 -6.89 20.65 -2.65
CA ARG A 28 -6.05 21.08 -1.53
C ARG A 28 -4.87 20.15 -1.30
N GLY A 29 -5.06 18.84 -1.46
CA GLY A 29 -3.97 17.86 -1.40
C GLY A 29 -2.86 18.14 -2.43
N LYS A 30 -3.23 18.53 -3.66
CA LYS A 30 -2.29 18.90 -4.74
C LYS A 30 -1.55 20.20 -4.44
N GLU A 31 -2.23 21.22 -3.92
CA GLU A 31 -1.58 22.47 -3.49
C GLU A 31 -0.51 22.20 -2.44
N ILE A 32 -0.83 21.39 -1.43
CA ILE A 32 0.10 21.01 -0.37
C ILE A 32 1.26 20.17 -0.92
N HIS A 33 1.02 19.30 -1.89
CA HIS A 33 2.07 18.53 -2.57
C HIS A 33 3.04 19.45 -3.32
N VAL A 34 2.56 20.46 -4.05
CA VAL A 34 3.43 21.45 -4.71
C VAL A 34 4.34 22.14 -3.69
N GLN A 35 3.80 22.59 -2.57
CA GLN A 35 4.60 23.21 -1.50
C GLN A 35 5.61 22.23 -0.89
N ALA A 36 5.25 20.94 -0.77
CA ALA A 36 6.17 19.92 -0.27
C ALA A 36 7.35 19.69 -1.24
N VAL A 37 7.10 19.72 -2.55
CA VAL A 37 8.12 19.59 -3.61
C VAL A 37 9.08 20.79 -3.59
N GLU A 38 8.56 22.01 -3.43
CA GLU A 38 9.38 23.22 -3.33
C GLU A 38 10.36 23.15 -2.15
N LYS A 39 9.91 22.58 -1.03
CA LYS A 39 10.73 22.36 0.17
C LYS A 39 11.53 21.05 0.17
N LYS A 40 11.47 20.27 -0.92
CA LYS A 40 12.10 18.94 -1.08
C LYS A 40 11.68 17.89 -0.05
N LEU A 41 10.53 18.11 0.58
CA LEU A 41 9.96 17.21 1.59
C LEU A 41 9.23 16.01 0.96
N ASP A 42 8.88 16.07 -0.33
CA ASP A 42 8.28 14.96 -1.07
C ASP A 42 9.16 13.70 -1.13
N THR A 43 10.48 13.88 -0.98
CA THR A 43 11.45 12.77 -0.90
C THR A 43 11.57 12.13 0.47
N ASN A 44 11.10 12.81 1.53
CA ASN A 44 11.12 12.32 2.91
C ASN A 44 10.08 11.18 3.07
N VAL A 45 10.47 10.12 3.78
CA VAL A 45 9.63 8.93 3.96
C VAL A 45 8.30 9.20 4.67
N ILE A 46 8.27 10.12 5.64
CA ILE A 46 7.08 10.41 6.45
C ILE A 46 6.07 11.23 5.63
N VAL A 47 6.54 12.31 5.00
CA VAL A 47 5.71 13.18 4.16
C VAL A 47 5.29 12.45 2.89
N GLY A 48 6.21 11.75 2.23
CA GLY A 48 5.93 10.93 1.05
C GLY A 48 4.86 9.86 1.33
N ASN A 49 4.94 9.13 2.45
CA ASN A 49 3.90 8.17 2.82
C ASN A 49 2.53 8.83 3.01
N SER A 50 2.49 10.04 3.58
CA SER A 50 1.24 10.80 3.75
C SER A 50 0.67 11.27 2.42
N LEU A 51 1.52 11.64 1.45
CA LEU A 51 1.10 11.97 0.09
C LEU A 51 0.50 10.75 -0.61
N VAL A 52 1.15 9.59 -0.53
CA VAL A 52 0.64 8.32 -1.09
C VAL A 52 -0.73 7.99 -0.51
N GLN A 53 -0.88 8.11 0.82
CA GLN A 53 -2.15 7.86 1.49
C GLN A 53 -3.25 8.82 1.03
N MET A 54 -2.97 10.12 0.99
CA MET A 54 -3.92 11.15 0.56
C MET A 54 -4.41 10.89 -0.87
N TYR A 55 -3.48 10.67 -1.82
CA TYR A 55 -3.86 10.34 -3.20
C TYR A 55 -4.62 9.03 -3.29
N GLY A 56 -4.25 8.03 -2.49
CA GLY A 56 -4.98 6.77 -2.36
C GLY A 56 -6.42 6.96 -1.92
N SER A 57 -6.68 7.73 -0.86
CA SER A 57 -8.04 8.02 -0.38
C SER A 57 -8.88 8.82 -1.38
N CYS A 58 -8.25 9.65 -2.21
CA CYS A 58 -8.90 10.37 -3.30
C CYS A 58 -9.11 9.51 -4.57
N GLY A 59 -8.59 8.28 -4.61
CA GLY A 59 -8.69 7.38 -5.76
C GLY A 59 -7.66 7.64 -6.88
N CYS A 60 -6.75 8.59 -6.67
CA CYS A 60 -5.71 8.99 -7.60
C CYS A 60 -4.50 8.04 -7.53
N CYS A 61 -4.68 6.81 -7.99
CA CYS A 61 -3.67 5.75 -7.88
C CYS A 61 -2.38 6.04 -8.65
N ALA A 62 -2.46 6.77 -9.77
CA ALA A 62 -1.29 7.12 -10.57
C ALA A 62 -0.39 8.11 -9.82
N GLU A 63 -0.99 9.15 -9.25
CA GLU A 63 -0.31 10.16 -8.43
C GLU A 63 0.21 9.57 -7.12
N ALA A 64 -0.55 8.65 -6.50
CA ALA A 64 -0.07 7.90 -5.34
C ALA A 64 1.20 7.11 -5.66
N ARG A 65 1.28 6.51 -6.85
CA ARG A 65 2.47 5.79 -7.30
C ARG A 65 3.64 6.72 -7.59
N GLU A 66 3.39 7.85 -8.25
CA GLU A 66 4.44 8.85 -8.49
C GLU A 66 5.02 9.38 -7.18
N ALA A 67 4.17 9.69 -6.20
CA ALA A 67 4.60 10.10 -4.87
C ALA A 67 5.41 9.00 -4.18
N PHE A 68 4.99 7.74 -4.29
CA PHE A 68 5.75 6.60 -3.75
C PHE A 68 7.13 6.48 -4.40
N ASP A 69 7.21 6.60 -5.72
CA ASP A 69 8.46 6.46 -6.46
C ASP A 69 9.48 7.54 -6.06
N LYS A 70 9.03 8.76 -5.75
CA LYS A 70 9.84 9.89 -5.26
C LYS A 70 10.46 9.71 -3.86
N ILE A 71 9.94 8.80 -3.03
CA ILE A 71 10.50 8.54 -1.68
C ILE A 71 11.92 8.00 -1.80
N ALA A 72 12.90 8.69 -1.23
CA ALA A 72 14.32 8.34 -1.38
C ALA A 72 14.67 7.01 -0.71
N VAL A 73 14.26 6.82 0.55
CA VAL A 73 14.47 5.60 1.33
C VAL A 73 13.11 5.05 1.75
N LYS A 74 12.66 4.01 1.05
CA LYS A 74 11.38 3.35 1.30
C LYS A 74 11.53 2.34 2.43
N ASN A 75 10.62 2.38 3.40
CA ASN A 75 10.54 1.40 4.46
C ASN A 75 9.26 0.56 4.32
N ALA A 76 9.07 -0.40 5.21
CA ALA A 76 7.90 -1.26 5.20
C ALA A 76 6.56 -0.49 5.27
N VAL A 77 6.53 0.67 5.94
CA VAL A 77 5.35 1.54 5.96
C VAL A 77 5.06 2.09 4.57
N SER A 78 6.06 2.58 3.84
CA SER A 78 5.91 3.07 2.47
C SER A 78 5.27 2.03 1.56
N TRP A 79 5.79 0.80 1.60
CA TRP A 79 5.28 -0.30 0.81
C TRP A 79 3.86 -0.72 1.24
N SER A 80 3.58 -0.74 2.53
CA SER A 80 2.24 -1.07 3.06
C SER A 80 1.19 -0.04 2.64
N VAL A 81 1.55 1.24 2.64
CA VAL A 81 0.65 2.34 2.25
C VAL A 81 0.32 2.26 0.76
N ILE A 82 1.30 2.07 -0.13
CA ILE A 82 1.01 1.98 -1.58
C ILE A 82 0.18 0.73 -1.92
N VAL A 83 0.48 -0.42 -1.30
CA VAL A 83 -0.31 -1.65 -1.52
C VAL A 83 -1.73 -1.48 -1.02
N SER A 84 -1.92 -0.85 0.15
CA SER A 84 -3.25 -0.57 0.69
C SER A 84 -4.03 0.40 -0.22
N ALA A 85 -3.40 1.48 -0.67
CA ALA A 85 -3.99 2.47 -1.55
C ALA A 85 -4.44 1.86 -2.88
N LEU A 86 -3.62 1.00 -3.49
CA LEU A 86 -3.97 0.29 -4.73
C LEU A 86 -5.11 -0.72 -4.52
N SER A 87 -5.08 -1.47 -3.41
CA SER A 87 -6.10 -2.48 -3.09
C SER A 87 -7.47 -1.85 -2.89
N GLN A 88 -7.54 -0.77 -2.10
CA GLN A 88 -8.79 -0.06 -1.81
C GLN A 88 -9.44 0.55 -3.06
N ASN A 89 -8.66 0.79 -4.12
CA ASN A 89 -9.13 1.35 -5.38
C ASN A 89 -9.27 0.29 -6.49
N GLY A 90 -9.34 -1.00 -6.13
CA GLY A 90 -9.57 -2.09 -7.08
C GLY A 90 -8.37 -2.41 -8.00
N ARG A 91 -7.18 -1.85 -7.73
CA ARG A 91 -5.96 -2.08 -8.53
C ARG A 91 -5.20 -3.30 -8.02
N VAL A 92 -5.90 -4.42 -7.93
CA VAL A 92 -5.44 -5.66 -7.26
C VAL A 92 -4.14 -6.20 -7.87
N GLU A 93 -4.04 -6.28 -9.21
CA GLU A 93 -2.84 -6.80 -9.85
C GLU A 93 -1.61 -5.93 -9.56
N GLU A 94 -1.80 -4.62 -9.45
CA GLU A 94 -0.73 -3.70 -9.05
C GLU A 94 -0.38 -3.86 -7.59
N ALA A 95 -1.36 -3.91 -6.69
CA ALA A 95 -1.14 -4.16 -5.28
C ALA A 95 -0.32 -5.44 -5.06
N ILE A 96 -0.64 -6.51 -5.78
CA ILE A 96 0.10 -7.78 -5.75
C ILE A 96 1.53 -7.62 -6.26
N ARG A 97 1.75 -6.90 -7.36
CA ARG A 97 3.10 -6.64 -7.88
C ARG A 97 3.95 -5.86 -6.88
N PHE A 98 3.37 -4.87 -6.21
CA PHE A 98 4.07 -4.10 -5.17
C PHE A 98 4.33 -4.95 -3.92
N ALA A 99 3.38 -5.79 -3.49
CA ALA A 99 3.58 -6.72 -2.38
C ALA A 99 4.70 -7.73 -2.67
N ARG A 100 4.77 -8.28 -3.90
CA ARG A 100 5.91 -9.10 -4.36
C ARG A 100 7.24 -8.37 -4.25
N ARG A 101 7.29 -7.12 -4.73
CA ARG A 101 8.51 -6.30 -4.64
C ARG A 101 8.94 -6.07 -3.20
N MET A 102 8.00 -5.79 -2.29
CA MET A 102 8.30 -5.63 -0.87
C MET A 102 8.92 -6.92 -0.28
N LEU A 103 8.33 -8.08 -0.57
CA LEU A 103 8.84 -9.39 -0.15
C LEU A 103 10.26 -9.67 -0.64
N LEU A 104 10.54 -9.36 -1.90
CA LEU A 104 11.85 -9.57 -2.51
C LEU A 104 12.94 -8.66 -1.93
N GLN A 105 12.57 -7.51 -1.33
CA GLN A 105 13.52 -6.65 -0.63
C GLN A 105 13.84 -7.10 0.80
N GLY A 106 13.36 -8.27 1.22
CA GLY A 106 13.61 -8.79 2.57
C GLY A 106 12.87 -8.02 3.67
N LEU A 107 11.97 -7.12 3.31
CA LEU A 107 11.13 -6.36 4.25
C LEU A 107 9.96 -7.25 4.71
N ARG A 108 10.28 -8.28 5.50
CA ARG A 108 9.31 -9.07 6.27
C ARG A 108 8.89 -8.28 7.51
N ASP A 109 8.16 -7.19 7.32
CA ASP A 109 7.57 -6.49 8.47
C ASP A 109 6.29 -7.22 8.91
N ALA A 110 6.03 -7.35 10.21
CA ALA A 110 4.91 -8.12 10.76
C ALA A 110 3.52 -7.65 10.25
N LYS A 111 3.44 -6.43 9.70
CA LYS A 111 2.27 -5.84 9.05
C LYS A 111 2.04 -6.28 7.59
N LEU A 112 2.93 -7.09 7.02
CA LEU A 112 2.76 -7.69 5.70
C LEU A 112 1.52 -8.60 5.64
N GLY A 113 1.29 -9.40 6.69
CA GLY A 113 0.14 -10.29 6.77
C GLY A 113 -1.20 -9.54 6.72
N THR A 114 -1.29 -8.40 7.41
CA THR A 114 -2.50 -7.57 7.42
C THR A 114 -2.69 -6.79 6.11
N THR A 115 -1.60 -6.45 5.42
CA THR A 115 -1.68 -5.79 4.11
C THR A 115 -2.13 -6.76 3.02
N ILE A 116 -1.62 -7.99 3.01
CA ILE A 116 -2.09 -9.05 2.11
C ILE A 116 -3.53 -9.45 2.43
N ALA A 117 -3.93 -9.50 3.71
CA ALA A 117 -5.32 -9.72 4.08
C ALA A 117 -6.23 -8.61 3.52
N LYS A 118 -5.82 -7.35 3.52
CA LYS A 118 -6.58 -6.27 2.87
C LYS A 118 -6.65 -6.39 1.35
N VAL A 119 -5.59 -6.87 0.70
CA VAL A 119 -5.63 -7.22 -0.73
C VAL A 119 -6.68 -8.33 -0.96
N PHE A 120 -6.73 -9.32 -0.05
CA PHE A 120 -7.68 -10.44 -0.10
C PHE A 120 -9.13 -9.99 0.12
N ASP A 121 -9.43 -9.20 1.15
CA ASP A 121 -10.77 -8.65 1.42
C ASP A 121 -11.27 -7.76 0.26
N ALA A 122 -10.37 -6.96 -0.34
CA ALA A 122 -10.70 -6.15 -1.51
C ALA A 122 -11.01 -6.99 -2.76
N CYS A 123 -10.45 -8.20 -2.86
CA CYS A 123 -10.77 -9.15 -3.94
C CYS A 123 -12.10 -9.89 -3.71
N GLU A 124 -12.48 -10.16 -2.45
CA GLU A 124 -13.74 -10.83 -2.12
C GLU A 124 -14.98 -9.95 -2.36
N GLY A 125 -14.79 -8.65 -2.60
CA GLY A 125 -15.84 -7.73 -3.03
C GLY A 125 -16.41 -8.00 -4.43
N GLU A 126 -15.76 -8.82 -5.27
CA GLU A 126 -16.30 -9.22 -6.58
C GLU A 126 -16.86 -10.65 -6.56
N LYS A 127 -18.12 -10.73 -6.12
CA LYS A 127 -19.10 -11.79 -6.39
C LYS A 127 -18.82 -13.15 -5.77
N GLU A 128 -19.12 -13.25 -4.47
CA GLU A 128 -19.79 -14.42 -3.92
C GLU A 128 -21.27 -14.45 -4.41
N LYS A 129 -21.46 -14.66 -5.71
CA LYS A 129 -22.75 -15.13 -6.24
C LYS A 129 -22.50 -16.41 -7.00
N GLN A 130 -22.66 -17.50 -6.24
CA GLN A 130 -22.99 -18.84 -6.72
C GLN A 130 -21.82 -19.64 -7.32
N TRP A 131 -21.01 -20.26 -6.45
CA TRP A 131 -20.25 -21.45 -6.86
C TRP A 131 -20.92 -22.71 -6.27
N PRO A 132 -21.39 -23.66 -7.08
CA PRO A 132 -21.93 -24.89 -6.55
C PRO A 132 -20.78 -25.73 -5.98
N MET A 133 -20.85 -26.04 -4.69
CA MET A 133 -19.95 -27.00 -4.06
C MET A 133 -20.20 -28.39 -4.65
N SER A 134 -19.38 -28.83 -5.61
CA SER A 134 -19.00 -30.24 -5.74
C SER A 134 -17.80 -30.42 -6.67
N SER A 135 -16.75 -31.03 -6.10
CA SER A 135 -15.67 -31.79 -6.74
C SER A 135 -14.65 -31.09 -7.66
N GLY A 136 -13.36 -31.23 -7.29
CA GLY A 136 -12.26 -31.41 -8.24
C GLY A 136 -11.48 -30.16 -8.68
N SER A 137 -10.23 -30.04 -8.19
CA SER A 137 -9.16 -29.15 -8.69
C SER A 137 -9.42 -27.63 -8.63
N ARG A 138 -9.25 -27.04 -7.43
CA ARG A 138 -9.33 -25.58 -7.21
C ARG A 138 -8.27 -24.77 -7.98
N ASP A 139 -7.10 -25.32 -8.27
CA ASP A 139 -5.96 -24.51 -8.77
C ASP A 139 -6.10 -24.03 -10.24
N ARG A 140 -7.04 -24.57 -11.02
CA ARG A 140 -7.19 -24.25 -12.46
C ARG A 140 -8.07 -23.02 -12.75
N PHE A 141 -8.91 -22.61 -11.80
CA PHE A 141 -9.87 -21.52 -11.97
C PHE A 141 -9.57 -20.31 -11.08
N LEU A 142 -8.47 -20.36 -10.35
CA LEU A 142 -8.01 -19.22 -9.56
C LEU A 142 -7.53 -18.12 -10.51
N SER A 143 -8.04 -16.90 -10.29
CA SER A 143 -7.49 -15.70 -10.90
C SER A 143 -5.97 -15.64 -10.61
N PRO A 144 -5.18 -14.95 -11.44
CA PRO A 144 -3.74 -14.76 -11.16
C PRO A 144 -3.47 -14.24 -9.74
N ALA A 145 -4.40 -13.45 -9.19
CA ALA A 145 -4.40 -12.96 -7.82
C ALA A 145 -4.57 -14.09 -6.79
N ALA A 146 -5.58 -14.95 -6.96
CA ALA A 146 -5.83 -16.07 -6.06
C ALA A 146 -4.73 -17.15 -6.13
N ARG A 147 -4.11 -17.35 -7.30
CA ARG A 147 -2.92 -18.22 -7.45
C ARG A 147 -1.73 -17.67 -6.68
N PHE A 148 -1.56 -16.35 -6.67
CA PHE A 148 -0.49 -15.72 -5.92
C PHE A 148 -0.72 -15.78 -4.41
N ALA A 149 -1.96 -15.59 -3.95
CA ALA A 149 -2.33 -15.76 -2.55
C ALA A 149 -2.04 -17.19 -2.05
N VAL A 150 -2.41 -18.21 -2.84
CA VAL A 150 -2.08 -19.61 -2.54
C VAL A 150 -0.56 -19.84 -2.51
N ALA A 151 0.21 -19.21 -3.41
CA ALA A 151 1.67 -19.33 -3.43
C ALA A 151 2.33 -18.68 -2.20
N ILE A 152 1.84 -17.52 -1.74
CA ILE A 152 2.33 -16.90 -0.49
C ILE A 152 1.95 -17.75 0.72
N ALA A 153 0.71 -18.23 0.80
CA ALA A 153 0.27 -19.06 1.91
C ALA A 153 1.09 -20.35 2.02
N ARG A 154 1.46 -20.97 0.89
CA ARG A 154 2.37 -22.13 0.84
C ARG A 154 3.80 -21.76 1.23
N SER A 155 4.29 -20.56 0.86
CA SER A 155 5.62 -20.08 1.27
C SER A 155 5.72 -19.81 2.78
N ASN A 156 4.66 -19.28 3.41
CA ASN A 156 4.63 -19.05 4.85
C ASN A 156 4.39 -20.35 5.65
N ALA A 157 3.69 -21.33 5.07
CA ALA A 157 3.53 -22.65 5.70
C ALA A 157 4.80 -23.51 5.63
N GLY A 158 5.68 -23.26 4.64
CA GLY A 158 6.98 -23.93 4.53
C GLY A 158 8.00 -23.51 5.59
N ASP A 159 7.97 -22.24 6.03
CA ASP A 159 8.88 -21.71 7.06
C ASP A 159 8.47 -22.12 8.50
N ALA A 160 7.33 -22.81 8.69
CA ALA A 160 6.81 -23.22 10.00
C ALA A 160 7.03 -24.71 10.34
N LEU A 161 7.72 -25.47 9.50
CA LEU A 161 7.96 -26.91 9.70
C LEU A 161 9.44 -27.30 9.92
N ASP A 162 10.36 -26.34 9.99
CA ASP A 162 11.79 -26.58 10.26
C ASP A 162 12.27 -26.05 11.63
N GLU A 163 11.36 -25.72 12.56
CA GLU A 163 11.68 -25.53 13.99
C GLU A 163 10.82 -26.46 14.88
N VAL A 164 11.10 -27.77 14.84
CA VAL A 164 10.91 -28.71 15.97
C VAL A 164 12.03 -29.74 15.96
#